data_AF-A0AAV6X6Y3-F1
#
_entry.id   AF-A0AAV6X6Y3-F1
#
_cell.length_a   1.000
_cell.length_b   1.000
_cell.length_c   1.000
_cell.angle_alpha   90.00
_cell.angle_beta   90.00
_cell.angle_gamma   90.00
#
_symmetry.space_group_name_H-M   'P 1'
#
loop_
_entity.id
_entity.type
_entity.pdbx_description
1 polymer ?
#
loop_
_entity_poly.entity_id
_entity_poly.type
_entity_poly.pdbx_seq_one_letter_code
_entity_poly.pdbx_strand_id
1 'polypeptide(L)'
;MEKELCRATIEGNEETLVKLIQEDPPILDRSMATTFGETSLHVASLLGNQQFTIELVKRKPELARELDSRGSSALHLASAKGAHWSMKGRILVMKELLGTESDAALALLHPPGETILHLCVDYCQFEAFKFLVENVDFQDLINIKDSNGNTILDLAVADKQIKTIDYLLDKTNIEVNSVNVYGQTAMDILVQS
;
A
#
# COMPACT_ATOMS: atom_id res chain seq x y z
N MET A 1 -20.29 20.21 -1.71
CA MET A 1 -20.30 18.74 -1.58
C MET A 1 -19.00 18.07 -2.06
N GLU A 2 -18.78 17.74 -3.33
CA GLU A 2 -17.55 16.95 -3.70
C GLU A 2 -16.22 17.64 -3.39
N LYS A 3 -16.11 18.95 -3.67
CA LYS A 3 -14.92 19.74 -3.29
C LYS A 3 -14.72 19.82 -1.78
N GLU A 4 -15.80 19.79 -1.01
CA GLU A 4 -15.75 19.84 0.45
C GLU A 4 -15.40 18.48 1.04
N LEU A 5 -15.89 17.38 0.46
CA LEU A 5 -15.44 16.03 0.78
C LEU A 5 -13.94 15.91 0.53
N CYS A 6 -13.46 16.42 -0.61
CA CYS A 6 -12.04 16.42 -0.94
C CYS A 6 -11.22 17.19 0.11
N ARG A 7 -11.63 18.42 0.46
CA ARG A 7 -10.98 19.20 1.52
C ARG A 7 -11.00 18.47 2.87
N ALA A 8 -12.15 17.95 3.28
CA ALA A 8 -12.29 17.21 4.53
C ALA A 8 -11.41 15.96 4.57
N THR A 9 -11.27 15.26 3.44
CA THR A 9 -10.40 14.09 3.29
C THR A 9 -8.93 14.46 3.43
N ILE A 10 -8.50 15.56 2.81
CA ILE A 10 -7.12 16.05 2.89
C ILE A 10 -6.78 16.50 4.31
N GLU A 11 -7.69 17.23 4.94
CA GLU A 11 -7.52 17.74 6.31
C GLU A 11 -7.72 16.67 7.39
N GLY A 12 -8.32 15.52 7.05
CA GLY A 12 -8.71 14.49 8.00
C GLY A 12 -9.85 14.94 8.94
N ASN A 13 -10.71 15.85 8.49
CA ASN A 13 -11.78 16.44 9.29
C ASN A 13 -13.00 15.51 9.38
N GLU A 14 -13.04 14.69 10.43
CA GLU A 14 -14.13 13.75 10.73
C GLU A 14 -15.49 14.45 10.90
N GLU A 15 -15.54 15.60 11.60
CA GLU A 15 -16.81 16.30 11.84
C GLU A 15 -17.47 16.74 10.53
N THR A 16 -16.65 17.20 9.58
CA THR A 16 -17.13 17.61 8.26
C THR A 16 -17.54 16.41 7.43
N LEU A 17 -16.82 15.28 7.54
CA LEU A 17 -17.24 14.03 6.91
C LEU A 17 -18.62 13.58 7.41
N VAL A 18 -18.83 13.54 8.72
CA VAL A 18 -20.10 13.11 9.32
C VAL A 18 -21.25 14.03 8.89
N LYS A 19 -21.03 15.34 8.86
CA LYS A 19 -22.03 16.30 8.36
C LYS A 19 -22.37 16.06 6.88
N LEU A 20 -21.36 15.88 6.04
CA LEU A 20 -21.53 15.63 4.61
C LEU A 20 -22.30 14.32 4.34
N ILE A 21 -22.01 13.26 5.09
CA ILE A 21 -22.73 11.98 4.98
C ILE A 21 -24.20 12.13 5.42
N GLN A 22 -24.48 12.94 6.44
CA GLN A 22 -25.85 13.21 6.89
C GLN A 22 -26.67 14.00 5.86
N GLU A 23 -26.03 14.93 5.16
CA GLU A 23 -26.68 15.75 4.12
C GLU A 23 -26.91 14.99 2.81
N ASP A 24 -25.96 14.14 2.40
CA ASP A 24 -25.98 13.41 1.14
C ASP A 24 -25.36 12.01 1.32
N PRO A 25 -26.12 10.98 1.75
CA PRO A 25 -25.57 9.65 2.03
C PRO A 25 -24.79 9.00 0.87
N PRO A 26 -25.22 9.13 -0.42
CA PRO A 26 -24.45 8.65 -1.57
C PRO A 26 -23.14 9.39 -1.85
N ILE A 27 -22.76 10.39 -1.06
CA ILE A 27 -21.53 11.16 -1.28
C ILE A 27 -20.26 10.29 -1.24
N LEU A 28 -20.31 9.15 -0.54
CA LEU A 28 -19.20 8.18 -0.46
C LEU A 28 -19.08 7.28 -1.70
N ASP A 29 -20.11 7.21 -2.54
CA ASP A 29 -20.07 6.48 -3.81
C ASP A 29 -19.33 7.26 -4.90
N ARG A 30 -19.17 8.58 -4.71
CA ARG A 30 -18.58 9.45 -5.71
C ARG A 30 -17.05 9.35 -5.64
N SER A 31 -16.42 9.03 -6.77
CA SER A 31 -14.97 9.11 -6.89
C SER A 31 -14.50 10.54 -6.63
N MET A 32 -13.36 10.70 -5.98
CA MET A 32 -12.76 12.02 -5.87
C MET A 32 -12.34 12.51 -7.26
N ALA A 33 -12.38 13.82 -7.46
CA ALA A 33 -11.86 14.46 -8.67
C ALA A 33 -10.32 14.48 -8.69
N THR A 34 -9.67 13.35 -8.40
CA THR A 34 -8.23 13.15 -8.56
C THR A 34 -7.93 12.58 -9.94
N THR A 35 -6.68 12.70 -10.37
CA THR A 35 -6.21 12.17 -11.65
C THR A 35 -6.25 10.64 -11.74
N PHE A 36 -6.43 9.95 -10.61
CA PHE A 36 -6.33 8.49 -10.51
C PHE A 36 -7.65 7.81 -10.11
N GLY A 37 -8.77 8.53 -10.11
CA GLY A 37 -10.06 7.95 -9.73
C GLY A 37 -10.09 7.45 -8.28
N GLU A 38 -9.34 8.10 -7.39
CA GLU A 38 -9.22 7.68 -5.99
C GLU A 38 -10.53 7.95 -5.24
N THR A 39 -10.88 7.04 -4.33
CA THR A 39 -11.96 7.29 -3.36
C THR A 39 -11.45 8.09 -2.16
N SER A 40 -12.35 8.59 -1.31
CA SER A 40 -11.95 9.24 -0.05
C SER A 40 -11.09 8.33 0.84
N LEU A 41 -11.30 7.01 0.77
CA LEU A 41 -10.52 6.06 1.56
C LEU A 41 -9.07 5.96 1.05
N HIS A 42 -8.85 5.98 -0.27
CA HIS A 42 -7.52 6.00 -0.86
C HIS A 42 -6.70 7.20 -0.37
N VAL A 43 -7.27 8.41 -0.47
CA VAL A 43 -6.58 9.65 -0.07
C VAL A 43 -6.39 9.72 1.44
N ALA A 44 -7.39 9.35 2.25
CA ALA A 44 -7.25 9.31 3.70
C ALA A 44 -6.16 8.33 4.15
N SER A 45 -6.04 7.18 3.48
CA SER A 45 -5.04 6.16 3.75
C SER A 45 -3.63 6.62 3.37
N LEU A 46 -3.48 7.29 2.23
CA LEU A 46 -2.22 7.92 1.81
C LEU A 46 -1.72 8.98 2.80
N LEU A 47 -2.65 9.75 3.37
CA LEU A 47 -2.34 10.83 4.32
C LEU A 47 -2.18 10.32 5.76
N GLY A 48 -2.53 9.07 6.03
CA GLY A 48 -2.48 8.51 7.39
C GLY A 48 -3.55 9.08 8.32
N ASN A 49 -4.68 9.54 7.77
CA ASN A 49 -5.80 10.09 8.52
C ASN A 49 -6.61 8.97 9.19
N GLN A 50 -6.07 8.41 10.28
CA GLN A 50 -6.60 7.22 10.95
C GLN A 50 -8.08 7.36 11.33
N GLN A 51 -8.44 8.40 12.10
CA GLN A 51 -9.81 8.55 12.59
C GLN A 51 -10.82 8.73 11.44
N PHE A 52 -10.43 9.49 10.42
CA PHE A 52 -11.22 9.67 9.20
C PHE A 52 -11.42 8.34 8.46
N THR A 53 -10.37 7.53 8.37
CA THR A 53 -10.40 6.20 7.75
C THR A 53 -11.33 5.26 8.52
N ILE A 54 -11.25 5.25 9.85
CA ILE A 54 -12.12 4.44 10.71
C ILE A 54 -13.59 4.78 10.46
N GLU A 55 -13.95 6.06 10.44
CA GLU A 55 -15.34 6.45 10.20
C GLU A 55 -15.79 6.11 8.77
N LEU A 56 -14.94 6.27 7.75
CA LEU A 56 -15.26 5.83 6.39
C LEU A 56 -15.55 4.33 6.31
N VAL A 57 -14.65 3.50 6.84
CA VAL A 57 -14.76 2.03 6.81
C VAL A 57 -15.97 1.56 7.61
N LYS A 58 -16.25 2.18 8.76
CA LYS A 58 -17.43 1.89 9.57
C LYS A 58 -18.74 2.18 8.84
N ARG A 59 -18.78 3.24 8.02
CA ARG A 59 -19.97 3.64 7.25
C ARG A 59 -20.13 2.83 5.97
N LYS A 60 -19.02 2.58 5.28
CA LYS A 60 -18.98 1.92 3.98
C LYS A 60 -17.73 1.06 3.84
N PRO A 61 -17.74 -0.19 4.35
CA PRO A 61 -16.58 -1.07 4.30
C PRO A 61 -16.22 -1.51 2.88
N GLU A 62 -17.17 -1.47 1.93
CA GLU A 62 -16.90 -1.83 0.53
C GLU A 62 -15.79 -0.96 -0.10
N LEU A 63 -15.61 0.27 0.39
CA LEU A 63 -14.55 1.18 -0.09
C LEU A 63 -13.14 0.59 0.06
N ALA A 64 -12.94 -0.35 0.99
CA ALA A 64 -11.65 -1.01 1.19
C ALA A 64 -11.29 -1.97 0.04
N ARG A 65 -12.28 -2.46 -0.72
CA ARG A 65 -12.09 -3.30 -1.92
C ARG A 65 -12.01 -2.50 -3.22
N GLU A 66 -12.43 -1.24 -3.21
CA GLU A 66 -12.37 -0.38 -4.40
C GLU A 66 -10.92 -0.16 -4.81
N LEU A 67 -10.68 -0.16 -6.13
CA LEU A 67 -9.37 0.06 -6.72
C LEU A 67 -9.33 1.40 -7.44
N ASP A 68 -8.20 2.10 -7.34
CA ASP A 68 -7.90 3.26 -8.16
C ASP A 68 -7.66 2.88 -9.63
N SER A 69 -7.43 3.87 -10.50
CA SER A 69 -7.18 3.64 -11.93
C SER A 69 -5.90 2.86 -12.24
N ARG A 70 -5.05 2.60 -11.24
CA ARG A 70 -3.84 1.77 -11.34
C ARG A 70 -4.04 0.38 -10.74
N GLY A 71 -5.26 0.03 -10.31
CA GLY A 71 -5.53 -1.23 -9.65
C GLY A 71 -5.04 -1.28 -8.20
N SER A 72 -4.80 -0.14 -7.55
CA SER A 72 -4.36 -0.06 -6.16
C SER A 72 -5.55 0.16 -5.21
N SER A 73 -5.63 -0.61 -4.14
CA SER A 73 -6.57 -0.39 -3.03
C SER A 73 -6.04 0.67 -2.07
N ALA A 74 -6.87 1.09 -1.11
CA ALA A 74 -6.46 1.96 -0.02
C ALA A 74 -5.26 1.40 0.78
N LEU A 75 -5.19 0.07 0.97
CA LEU A 75 -4.09 -0.59 1.67
C LEU A 75 -2.79 -0.50 0.87
N HIS A 76 -2.84 -0.69 -0.45
CA HIS A 76 -1.67 -0.54 -1.33
C HIS A 76 -1.09 0.88 -1.22
N LEU A 77 -1.95 1.91 -1.26
CA LEU A 77 -1.50 3.29 -1.15
C LEU A 77 -0.92 3.62 0.22
N ALA A 78 -1.54 3.16 1.33
CA ALA A 78 -0.98 3.35 2.67
C ALA A 78 0.41 2.72 2.83
N SER A 79 0.61 1.56 2.21
CA SER A 79 1.83 0.75 2.34
C SER A 79 2.97 1.24 1.45
N ALA A 80 2.64 1.79 0.28
CA ALA A 80 3.62 2.16 -0.73
C ALA A 80 3.89 3.67 -0.79
N LYS A 81 2.88 4.50 -0.52
CA LYS A 81 2.97 5.93 -0.82
C LYS A 81 2.69 6.77 0.41
N GLY A 82 3.16 8.01 0.36
CA GLY A 82 2.92 8.98 1.40
C GLY A 82 4.23 9.56 1.93
N ALA A 83 4.10 10.63 2.71
CA ALA A 83 5.25 11.28 3.28
C ALA A 83 5.75 10.52 4.52
N HIS A 84 7.02 10.71 4.84
CA HIS A 84 7.62 10.13 6.05
C HIS A 84 6.90 10.60 7.33
N TRP A 85 6.41 11.86 7.37
CA TRP A 85 5.71 12.40 8.54
C TRP A 85 4.36 11.72 8.81
N SER A 86 3.70 11.15 7.79
CA SER A 86 2.43 10.44 7.95
C SER A 86 2.60 8.96 8.27
N MET A 87 3.83 8.44 8.34
CA MET A 87 4.11 7.01 8.47
C MET A 87 3.40 6.36 9.68
N LYS A 88 3.41 7.01 10.85
CA LYS A 88 2.71 6.48 12.03
C LYS A 88 1.20 6.36 11.79
N GLY A 89 0.59 7.38 11.19
CA GLY A 89 -0.83 7.36 10.84
C GLY A 89 -1.13 6.29 9.79
N ARG A 90 -0.25 6.13 8.79
CA ARG A 90 -0.38 5.09 7.76
C ARG A 90 -0.31 3.67 8.33
N ILE A 91 0.60 3.37 9.26
CA ILE A 91 0.63 2.07 9.95
C ILE A 91 -0.69 1.79 10.68
N LEU A 92 -1.24 2.80 11.36
CA LEU A 92 -2.53 2.64 12.04
C LEU A 92 -3.66 2.41 11.06
N VAL A 93 -3.69 3.13 9.93
CA VAL A 93 -4.65 2.89 8.84
C VAL A 93 -4.49 1.47 8.27
N MET A 94 -3.25 1.03 7.98
CA MET A 94 -2.99 -0.32 7.48
C MET A 94 -3.53 -1.38 8.44
N LYS A 95 -3.37 -1.17 9.76
CA LYS A 95 -3.93 -2.07 10.78
C LYS A 95 -5.46 -2.15 10.71
N GLU A 96 -6.15 -1.02 10.58
CA GLU A 96 -7.62 -0.99 10.45
C GLU A 96 -8.08 -1.63 9.14
N LEU A 97 -7.38 -1.37 8.04
CA LEU A 97 -7.69 -1.95 6.73
C LEU A 97 -7.46 -3.45 6.71
N LEU A 98 -6.38 -3.98 7.30
CA LEU A 98 -6.15 -5.42 7.42
C LEU A 98 -7.23 -6.11 8.27
N GLY A 99 -7.74 -5.42 9.31
CA GLY A 99 -8.85 -5.93 10.13
C GLY A 99 -10.20 -5.95 9.41
N THR A 100 -10.34 -5.18 8.34
CA THR A 100 -11.57 -5.09 7.55
C THR A 100 -11.49 -5.97 6.30
N GLU A 101 -10.40 -5.86 5.54
CA GLU A 101 -10.16 -6.48 4.25
C GLU A 101 -8.72 -6.99 4.15
N SER A 102 -8.47 -8.16 4.73
CA SER A 102 -7.16 -8.81 4.69
C SER A 102 -6.75 -9.25 3.28
N ASP A 103 -7.71 -9.61 2.43
CA ASP A 103 -7.46 -10.16 1.09
C ASP A 103 -6.70 -9.18 0.19
N ALA A 104 -6.90 -7.87 0.41
CA ALA A 104 -6.16 -6.83 -0.29
C ALA A 104 -4.64 -6.96 -0.09
N ALA A 105 -4.18 -7.42 1.07
CA ALA A 105 -2.75 -7.57 1.34
C ALA A 105 -2.08 -8.69 0.51
N LEU A 106 -2.86 -9.70 0.10
CA LEU A 106 -2.39 -10.88 -0.62
C LEU A 106 -2.69 -10.83 -2.12
N ALA A 107 -3.37 -9.77 -2.58
CA ALA A 107 -3.74 -9.60 -3.96
C ALA A 107 -2.50 -9.33 -4.85
N LEU A 108 -2.49 -9.96 -6.03
CA LEU A 108 -1.54 -9.59 -7.09
C LEU A 108 -2.01 -8.32 -7.79
N LEU A 109 -1.05 -7.45 -8.04
CA LEU A 109 -1.27 -6.09 -8.52
C LEU A 109 -1.11 -6.00 -10.04
N HIS A 110 -1.38 -4.79 -10.54
CA HIS A 110 -1.00 -4.35 -11.87
C HIS A 110 0.19 -3.37 -11.77
N PRO A 111 1.28 -3.57 -12.54
CA PRO A 111 1.53 -4.60 -13.55
C PRO A 111 1.47 -6.05 -13.02
N PRO A 112 1.03 -7.03 -13.84
CA PRO A 112 0.71 -8.38 -13.37
C PRO A 112 1.92 -9.04 -12.71
N GLY A 113 1.69 -9.57 -11.51
CA GLY A 113 2.68 -10.34 -10.74
C GLY A 113 3.27 -9.59 -9.56
N GLU A 114 3.09 -8.27 -9.43
CA GLU A 114 3.58 -7.54 -8.27
C GLU A 114 2.73 -7.81 -7.02
N THR A 115 3.38 -7.77 -5.86
CA THR A 115 2.73 -7.86 -4.54
C THR A 115 2.83 -6.51 -3.84
N ILE A 116 2.05 -6.31 -2.78
CA ILE A 116 2.17 -5.11 -1.93
C ILE A 116 3.60 -4.92 -1.38
N LEU A 117 4.36 -6.02 -1.19
CA LEU A 117 5.74 -5.96 -0.75
C LEU A 117 6.68 -5.38 -1.82
N HIS A 118 6.44 -5.68 -3.10
CA HIS A 118 7.17 -5.04 -4.21
C HIS A 118 6.99 -3.53 -4.15
N LEU A 119 5.75 -3.05 -3.98
CA LEU A 119 5.49 -1.63 -3.83
C LEU A 119 6.19 -1.02 -2.61
N CYS A 120 6.22 -1.70 -1.46
CA CYS A 120 6.94 -1.17 -0.30
C CYS A 120 8.44 -1.01 -0.57
N VAL A 121 9.05 -1.94 -1.32
CA VAL A 121 10.45 -1.84 -1.72
C VAL A 121 10.63 -0.72 -2.74
N ASP A 122 9.89 -0.69 -3.85
CA ASP A 122 10.01 0.34 -4.89
C ASP A 122 9.90 1.78 -4.38
N TYR A 123 9.10 1.98 -3.34
CA TYR A 123 8.90 3.30 -2.73
C TYR A 123 9.67 3.49 -1.41
N CYS A 124 10.62 2.62 -1.09
CA CYS A 124 11.48 2.69 0.10
C CYS A 124 10.72 2.80 1.44
N GLN A 125 9.57 2.11 1.56
CA GLN A 125 8.69 2.13 2.74
C GLN A 125 9.00 0.97 3.69
N PHE A 126 10.20 0.98 4.30
CA PHE A 126 10.66 -0.11 5.17
C PHE A 126 9.73 -0.39 6.35
N GLU A 127 9.19 0.65 6.99
CA GLU A 127 8.31 0.52 8.15
C GLU A 127 6.97 -0.15 7.77
N ALA A 128 6.43 0.17 6.59
CA ALA A 128 5.25 -0.49 6.04
C ALA A 128 5.55 -1.94 5.68
N PHE A 129 6.66 -2.18 4.98
CA PHE A 129 7.14 -3.51 4.62
C PHE A 129 7.24 -4.40 5.85
N LYS A 130 7.95 -3.94 6.88
CA LYS A 130 8.13 -4.67 8.13
C LYS A 130 6.79 -4.98 8.79
N PHE A 131 5.91 -3.97 8.91
CA PHE A 131 4.59 -4.17 9.49
C PHE A 131 3.78 -5.24 8.76
N LEU A 132 3.79 -5.23 7.42
CA LEU A 132 3.09 -6.22 6.62
C LEU A 132 3.64 -7.64 6.86
N VAL A 133 4.97 -7.82 6.79
CA VAL A 133 5.59 -9.14 7.00
C VAL A 133 5.37 -9.67 8.43
N GLU A 134 5.25 -8.80 9.43
CA GLU A 134 4.98 -9.21 10.82
C GLU A 134 3.49 -9.52 11.09
N ASN A 135 2.55 -9.04 10.26
CA ASN A 135 1.11 -9.13 10.53
C ASN A 135 0.32 -9.93 9.48
N VAL A 136 0.94 -10.29 8.35
CA VAL A 136 0.31 -11.03 7.25
C VAL A 136 1.25 -12.15 6.83
N ASP A 137 0.68 -13.33 6.53
CA ASP A 137 1.46 -14.48 6.07
C ASP A 137 1.80 -14.36 4.58
N PHE A 138 3.04 -13.98 4.28
CA PHE A 138 3.57 -13.86 2.92
C PHE A 138 4.43 -15.05 2.49
N GLN A 139 4.43 -16.20 3.19
CA GLN A 139 5.35 -17.31 2.89
C GLN A 139 5.32 -17.75 1.41
N ASP A 140 4.13 -17.81 0.82
CA ASP A 140 3.95 -18.19 -0.59
C ASP A 140 4.18 -17.02 -1.58
N LEU A 141 4.25 -15.79 -1.08
CA LEU A 141 4.30 -14.56 -1.89
C LEU A 141 5.67 -13.86 -1.85
N ILE A 142 6.54 -14.19 -0.89
CA ILE A 142 7.83 -13.50 -0.67
C ILE A 142 8.79 -13.65 -1.86
N ASN A 143 8.68 -14.77 -2.59
CA ASN A 143 9.52 -15.13 -3.73
C ASN A 143 8.83 -14.90 -5.08
N ILE A 144 7.67 -14.24 -5.09
CA ILE A 144 7.02 -13.85 -6.33
C ILE A 144 7.91 -12.88 -7.09
N LYS A 145 7.85 -12.98 -8.41
CA LYS A 145 8.58 -12.15 -9.34
C LYS A 145 7.67 -11.10 -9.96
N ASP A 146 8.20 -9.90 -10.10
CA ASP A 146 7.60 -8.83 -10.89
C ASP A 146 7.57 -9.18 -12.39
N SER A 147 7.08 -8.23 -13.19
CA SER A 147 7.02 -8.36 -14.65
C SER A 147 8.38 -8.53 -15.35
N ASN A 148 9.49 -8.15 -14.70
CA ASN A 148 10.85 -8.31 -15.18
C ASN A 148 11.54 -9.56 -14.60
N GLY A 149 10.81 -10.40 -13.85
CA GLY A 149 11.38 -11.57 -13.20
C GLY A 149 12.16 -11.27 -11.92
N ASN A 150 12.16 -10.02 -11.44
CA ASN A 150 12.84 -9.61 -10.22
C ASN A 150 11.99 -9.98 -9.00
N THR A 151 12.64 -10.53 -7.98
CA THR A 151 12.08 -10.66 -6.64
C THR A 151 12.20 -9.35 -5.88
N ILE A 152 11.52 -9.25 -4.73
CA ILE A 152 11.69 -8.10 -3.81
C ILE A 152 13.14 -7.91 -3.33
N LEU A 153 13.95 -8.98 -3.31
CA LEU A 153 15.37 -8.89 -2.97
C LEU A 153 16.17 -8.24 -4.10
N ASP A 154 15.91 -8.62 -5.35
CA ASP A 154 16.57 -8.03 -6.51
C ASP A 154 16.34 -6.51 -6.56
N LEU A 155 15.09 -6.08 -6.30
CA LEU A 155 14.73 -4.67 -6.21
C LEU A 155 15.43 -3.96 -5.04
N ALA A 156 15.40 -4.55 -3.85
CA ALA A 156 16.02 -3.96 -2.66
C ALA A 156 17.55 -3.80 -2.83
N VAL A 157 18.19 -4.75 -3.53
CA VAL A 157 19.63 -4.70 -3.84
C VAL A 157 19.94 -3.65 -4.90
N ALA A 158 19.15 -3.56 -5.97
CA ALA A 158 19.30 -2.54 -7.00
C ALA A 158 19.28 -1.12 -6.39
N ASP A 159 18.36 -0.88 -5.46
CA ASP A 159 18.18 0.42 -4.78
C ASP A 159 19.04 0.59 -3.53
N LYS A 160 19.89 -0.40 -3.21
CA LYS A 160 20.81 -0.38 -2.05
C LYS A 160 20.07 -0.17 -0.71
N GLN A 161 18.87 -0.75 -0.57
CA GLN A 161 18.02 -0.65 0.63
C GLN A 161 18.49 -1.60 1.73
N ILE A 162 19.62 -1.29 2.36
CA ILE A 162 20.31 -2.16 3.33
C ILE A 162 19.38 -2.68 4.43
N LYS A 163 18.52 -1.84 5.01
CA LYS A 163 17.58 -2.26 6.07
C LYS A 163 16.60 -3.34 5.59
N THR A 164 16.08 -3.19 4.37
CA THR A 164 15.17 -4.14 3.75
C THR A 164 15.90 -5.45 3.43
N ILE A 165 17.11 -5.37 2.89
CA ILE A 165 17.96 -6.53 2.59
C ILE A 165 18.26 -7.31 3.86
N ASP A 166 18.78 -6.66 4.91
CA ASP A 166 19.10 -7.30 6.19
C ASP A 166 17.86 -8.00 6.77
N TYR A 167 16.71 -7.33 6.73
CA TYR A 167 15.47 -7.90 7.22
C TYR A 167 15.02 -9.12 6.40
N LEU A 168 15.08 -9.06 5.08
CA LEU A 168 14.73 -10.17 4.19
C LEU A 168 15.60 -11.40 4.49
N LEU A 169 16.91 -11.23 4.59
CA LEU A 169 17.86 -12.31 4.84
C LEU A 169 17.72 -12.92 6.24
N ASP A 170 17.40 -12.10 7.25
CA ASP A 170 17.32 -12.56 8.64
C ASP A 170 15.96 -13.13 9.04
N LYS A 171 14.88 -12.64 8.41
CA LYS A 171 13.50 -12.86 8.90
C LYS A 171 12.58 -13.58 7.92
N THR A 172 13.05 -13.88 6.71
CA THR A 172 12.21 -14.50 5.68
C THR A 172 12.91 -15.68 5.02
N ASN A 173 12.16 -16.49 4.27
CA ASN A 173 12.65 -17.59 3.43
C ASN A 173 12.90 -17.14 1.97
N ILE A 174 13.44 -15.92 1.80
CA ILE A 174 13.74 -15.35 0.49
C ILE A 174 14.81 -16.18 -0.24
N GLU A 175 14.58 -16.45 -1.53
CA GLU A 175 15.52 -17.15 -2.41
C GLU A 175 16.57 -16.16 -2.93
N VAL A 176 17.81 -16.32 -2.47
CA VAL A 176 18.91 -15.38 -2.77
C VAL A 176 19.55 -15.59 -4.14
N ASN A 177 19.37 -16.77 -4.75
CA ASN A 177 19.97 -17.11 -6.04
C ASN A 177 18.93 -17.17 -7.18
N SER A 178 17.77 -16.55 -6.98
CA SER A 178 16.78 -16.40 -8.03
C SER A 178 17.33 -15.54 -9.17
N VAL A 179 17.09 -15.95 -10.42
CA VAL A 179 17.48 -15.18 -11.61
C VAL A 179 16.28 -14.49 -12.25
N ASN A 180 16.46 -13.23 -12.65
CA ASN A 180 15.45 -12.47 -13.40
C ASN A 180 15.41 -12.86 -14.89
N VAL A 181 14.58 -12.18 -15.69
CA VAL A 181 14.46 -12.48 -17.14
C VAL A 181 15.76 -12.22 -17.92
N TYR A 182 16.69 -11.46 -17.36
CA TYR A 182 18.01 -11.18 -17.93
C TYR A 182 19.07 -12.20 -17.50
N GLY A 183 18.68 -13.20 -16.69
CA GLY A 183 19.60 -14.21 -16.17
C GLY A 183 20.50 -13.71 -15.04
N GLN A 184 20.10 -12.61 -14.37
CA GLN A 184 20.88 -11.97 -13.31
C GLN A 184 20.31 -12.34 -11.94
N THR A 185 21.18 -12.64 -11.00
CA THR A 185 20.87 -12.70 -9.56
C THR A 185 20.92 -11.30 -8.93
N ALA A 186 20.38 -11.15 -7.73
CA ALA A 186 20.54 -9.93 -6.92
C ALA A 186 22.02 -9.50 -6.81
N MET A 187 22.95 -10.46 -6.68
CA MET A 187 24.38 -10.18 -6.58
C MET A 187 24.94 -9.64 -7.91
N ASP A 188 24.49 -10.17 -9.05
CA ASP A 188 24.90 -9.68 -10.37
C ASP A 188 24.43 -8.23 -10.60
N ILE A 189 23.23 -7.89 -10.10
CA ILE A 189 22.70 -6.52 -10.15
C ILE A 189 23.58 -5.58 -9.32
N LEU A 190 23.96 -5.98 -8.10
CA LEU A 190 24.80 -5.17 -7.21
C LEU A 190 26.14 -4.81 -7.85
N VAL A 191 26.80 -5.78 -8.50
CA VAL A 191 28.13 -5.60 -9.12
C VAL A 191 28.09 -4.65 -10.33
N GLN A 192 26.91 -4.43 -10.92
CA GLN A 192 26.72 -3.53 -12.07
C GLN A 192 26.28 -2.10 -11.67
N SER A 193 25.97 -1.86 -10.39
CA SER A 193 25.44 -0.60 -9.82
C SER A 193 26.48 0.26 -9.08
#